data_AF-A0A3M1ESC3-F1
#
_entry.id   AF-A0A3M1ESC3-F1
#
_cell.length_a   1.000
_cell.length_b   1.000
_cell.length_c   1.000
_cell.angle_alpha   90.00
_cell.angle_beta   90.00
_cell.angle_gamma   90.00
#
_symmetry.space_group_name_H-M   'P 1'
#
loop_
_entity.id
_entity.type
_entity.pdbx_description
1 polymer ?
#
loop_
_entity_poly.entity_id
_entity_poly.type
_entity_poly.pdbx_seq_one_letter_code
_entity_poly.pdbx_strand_id
1 'polypeptide(L)'
;RGLFPWLVGFELGVIVLALGFAAPNPTIVPALEMMNLLIAGSVFGLSLYINGGLEGRLARGWTQGLTFLAMASLLGLPPTPGFVARWALYRQAVEAGNVAPVLPIAVASGLLVPALLAAVREANRWPARRLPPHAVVGLTIVGLPLAFLSAQPLFLSPVLDILTKLASYPIIAPLIRSADSRLSAKVIALILIPVLAGYSLDRVHDRWRAQNRFTWLWRLLSLEWLYDLLASTVLRAAIAVSILLTILELGSRMGVFVIVGLLLVLLMLRR
;
A
#
# COMPACT_ATOMS: atom_id res chain seq x y z
N ARG A 1 -8.05 -11.60 -5.68
CA ARG A 1 -8.38 -10.43 -4.83
C ARG A 1 -7.53 -9.25 -5.31
N GLY A 2 -8.08 -8.05 -5.42
CA GLY A 2 -7.40 -6.91 -6.07
C GLY A 2 -6.16 -6.43 -5.31
N LEU A 3 -5.21 -5.82 -6.01
CA LEU A 3 -3.98 -5.23 -5.44
C LEU A 3 -4.25 -3.93 -4.65
N PHE A 4 -5.35 -3.25 -4.97
CA PHE A 4 -5.67 -1.94 -4.42
C PHE A 4 -5.85 -1.89 -2.89
N PRO A 5 -6.55 -2.84 -2.23
CA PRO A 5 -6.65 -2.87 -0.77
C PRO A 5 -5.29 -3.06 -0.07
N TRP A 6 -4.38 -3.82 -0.67
CA TRP A 6 -3.02 -4.02 -0.14
C TRP A 6 -2.20 -2.75 -0.20
N LEU A 7 -2.30 -2.02 -1.32
CA LEU A 7 -1.69 -0.70 -1.48
C LEU A 7 -2.21 0.28 -0.41
N VAL A 8 -3.53 0.36 -0.23
CA VAL A 8 -4.14 1.22 0.79
C VAL A 8 -3.67 0.81 2.20
N GLY A 9 -3.65 -0.49 2.50
CA GLY A 9 -3.16 -1.00 3.78
C GLY A 9 -1.69 -0.67 4.03
N PHE A 10 -0.85 -0.75 3.01
CA PHE A 10 0.55 -0.34 3.08
C PHE A 10 0.70 1.15 3.41
N GLU A 11 0.02 2.04 2.66
CA GLU A 11 0.11 3.49 2.90
C GLU A 11 -0.47 3.88 4.27
N LEU A 12 -1.56 3.23 4.71
CA LEU A 12 -2.08 3.40 6.07
C LEU A 12 -1.06 2.94 7.13
N GLY A 13 -0.34 1.85 6.87
CA GLY A 13 0.76 1.40 7.73
C GLY A 13 1.89 2.44 7.83
N VAL A 14 2.25 3.09 6.73
CA VAL A 14 3.22 4.20 6.72
C VAL A 14 2.71 5.37 7.56
N ILE A 15 1.45 5.75 7.40
CA ILE A 15 0.81 6.83 8.18
C ILE A 15 0.83 6.53 9.69
N VAL A 16 0.44 5.31 10.08
CA VAL A 16 0.45 4.87 11.49
C VAL A 16 1.87 4.87 12.05
N LEU A 17 2.85 4.41 11.27
CA LEU A 17 4.25 4.41 11.69
C LEU A 17 4.78 5.83 11.85
N ALA A 18 4.44 6.74 10.93
CA ALA A 18 4.80 8.15 11.01
C ALA A 18 4.19 8.86 12.24
N LEU A 19 2.96 8.49 12.65
CA LEU A 19 2.35 8.96 13.90
C LEU A 19 3.05 8.40 15.15
N GLY A 20 3.47 7.13 15.11
CA GLY A 20 4.16 6.46 16.22
C GLY A 20 5.63 6.85 16.37
N PHE A 21 6.23 7.40 15.31
CA PHE A 21 7.57 7.96 15.36
C PHE A 21 7.50 9.28 16.13
N ALA A 22 8.18 9.37 17.27
CA ALA A 22 8.27 10.56 18.12
C ALA A 22 9.09 11.68 17.45
N ALA A 23 8.66 12.09 16.27
CA ALA A 23 9.24 13.17 15.51
C ALA A 23 8.80 14.52 16.09
N PRO A 24 9.60 15.58 15.90
CA PRO A 24 9.20 16.93 16.28
C PRO A 24 7.93 17.42 15.59
N ASN A 25 7.51 16.79 14.48
CA ASN A 25 6.30 17.13 13.72
C ASN A 25 5.45 15.88 13.41
N PRO A 26 4.72 15.33 14.38
CA PRO A 26 4.01 14.07 14.23
C PRO A 26 2.81 14.15 13.29
N THR A 27 2.35 15.35 12.92
CA THR A 27 1.12 15.56 12.11
C THR A 27 1.39 15.79 10.63
N ILE A 28 2.54 16.39 10.27
CA ILE A 28 2.81 16.84 8.90
C ILE A 28 3.04 15.66 7.95
N VAL A 29 3.89 14.70 8.35
CA VAL A 29 4.21 13.53 7.52
C VAL A 29 2.96 12.67 7.27
N PRO A 30 2.15 12.32 8.30
CA PRO A 30 0.87 11.64 8.10
C PRO A 30 -0.09 12.39 7.18
N ALA A 31 -0.21 13.71 7.32
CA ALA A 31 -1.10 14.52 6.48
C ALA A 31 -0.65 14.50 5.00
N LEU A 32 0.65 14.59 4.75
CA LEU A 32 1.22 14.49 3.41
C LEU A 32 1.01 13.10 2.80
N GLU A 33 1.22 12.03 3.56
CA GLU A 33 0.98 10.67 3.07
C GLU A 33 -0.51 10.41 2.82
N MET A 34 -1.40 10.92 3.67
CA MET A 34 -2.84 10.82 3.47
C MET A 34 -3.29 11.54 2.19
N MET A 35 -2.77 12.75 1.96
CA MET A 35 -3.02 13.49 0.72
C MET A 35 -2.44 12.75 -0.50
N ASN A 36 -1.23 12.20 -0.39
CA ASN A 36 -0.61 11.40 -1.43
C ASN A 36 -1.46 10.16 -1.77
N LEU A 37 -1.92 9.41 -0.77
CA LEU A 37 -2.80 8.26 -0.93
C LEU A 37 -4.12 8.66 -1.61
N LEU A 38 -4.76 9.74 -1.15
CA LEU A 38 -6.02 10.19 -1.74
C LEU A 38 -5.87 10.59 -3.20
N ILE A 39 -4.80 11.31 -3.56
CA ILE A 39 -4.59 11.78 -4.93
C ILE A 39 -4.02 10.64 -5.79
N ALA A 40 -2.82 10.14 -5.47
CA ALA A 40 -2.13 9.14 -6.27
C ALA A 40 -2.84 7.79 -6.26
N GLY A 41 -3.41 7.37 -5.13
CA GLY A 41 -4.24 6.17 -5.05
C GLY A 41 -5.49 6.28 -5.93
N SER A 42 -6.19 7.41 -5.92
CA SER A 42 -7.35 7.61 -6.80
C SER A 42 -6.95 7.63 -8.28
N VAL A 43 -5.87 8.32 -8.65
CA VAL A 43 -5.35 8.32 -10.03
C VAL A 43 -5.01 6.91 -10.46
N PHE A 44 -4.27 6.16 -9.64
CA PHE A 44 -3.85 4.79 -9.95
C PHE A 44 -5.05 3.84 -10.09
N GLY A 45 -5.97 3.87 -9.13
CA GLY A 45 -7.16 3.01 -9.16
C GLY A 45 -8.05 3.31 -10.38
N LEU A 46 -8.30 4.59 -10.64
CA LEU A 46 -9.09 5.03 -11.79
C LEU A 46 -8.40 4.74 -13.12
N SER A 47 -7.08 4.92 -13.20
CA SER A 47 -6.33 4.64 -14.42
C SER A 47 -6.28 3.15 -14.75
N LEU A 48 -6.17 2.26 -13.76
CA LEU A 48 -6.28 0.81 -13.95
C LEU A 48 -7.66 0.40 -14.49
N TYR A 49 -8.73 1.04 -14.01
CA TYR A 49 -10.08 0.80 -14.52
C TYR A 49 -10.23 1.24 -15.98
N ILE A 50 -9.59 2.36 -16.35
CA ILE A 50 -9.74 2.98 -17.67
C ILE A 50 -8.81 2.36 -18.72
N ASN A 51 -7.62 1.87 -18.34
CA ASN A 51 -6.52 1.57 -19.27
C ASN A 51 -6.89 0.57 -20.39
N GLY A 52 -7.74 -0.42 -20.08
CA GLY A 52 -8.19 -1.40 -21.07
C GLY A 52 -9.04 -0.78 -22.17
N GLY A 53 -9.82 0.28 -21.89
CA GLY A 53 -10.93 0.74 -22.72
C GLY A 53 -10.72 1.98 -23.59
N LEU A 54 -9.47 2.44 -23.76
CA LEU A 54 -9.20 3.71 -24.44
C LEU A 54 -8.94 3.56 -25.95
N GLU A 55 -9.81 4.19 -26.74
CA GLU A 55 -9.59 4.42 -28.16
C GLU A 55 -8.70 5.68 -28.34
N GLY A 56 -7.69 5.62 -29.21
CA GLY A 56 -6.76 6.73 -29.48
C GLY A 56 -5.41 6.68 -28.73
N ARG A 57 -4.33 7.07 -29.44
CA ARG A 57 -2.95 7.04 -28.91
C ARG A 57 -2.70 8.08 -27.81
N LEU A 58 -3.27 9.28 -27.95
CA LEU A 58 -3.06 10.38 -27.00
C LEU A 58 -3.69 10.09 -25.65
N ALA A 59 -4.95 9.64 -25.63
CA ALA A 59 -5.63 9.26 -24.39
C ALA A 59 -4.91 8.12 -23.67
N ARG A 60 -4.48 7.09 -24.40
CA ARG A 60 -3.66 6.01 -23.83
C ARG A 60 -2.33 6.50 -23.25
N GLY A 61 -1.59 7.33 -24.00
CA GLY A 61 -0.34 7.90 -23.52
C GLY A 61 -0.52 8.75 -22.26
N TRP A 62 -1.57 9.57 -22.22
CA TRP A 62 -1.92 10.38 -21.05
C TRP A 62 -2.26 9.53 -19.82
N THR A 63 -3.15 8.55 -19.97
CA THR A 63 -3.53 7.63 -18.89
C THR A 63 -2.34 6.80 -18.40
N GLN A 64 -1.49 6.32 -19.29
CA GLN A 64 -0.25 5.62 -18.92
C GLN A 64 0.70 6.54 -18.16
N GLY A 65 0.91 7.77 -18.63
CA GLY A 65 1.74 8.77 -17.96
C GLY A 65 1.25 9.05 -16.53
N LEU A 66 -0.05 9.29 -16.36
CA LEU A 66 -0.66 9.48 -15.03
C LEU A 66 -0.56 8.23 -14.16
N THR A 67 -0.69 7.03 -14.73
CA THR A 67 -0.51 5.76 -14.01
C THR A 67 0.90 5.64 -13.46
N PHE A 68 1.92 5.88 -14.30
CA PHE A 68 3.32 5.83 -13.87
C PHE A 68 3.65 6.91 -12.85
N LEU A 69 3.10 8.11 -13.02
CA LEU A 69 3.28 9.19 -12.06
C LEU A 69 2.66 8.84 -10.69
N ALA A 70 1.46 8.27 -10.69
CA ALA A 70 0.80 7.79 -9.48
C ALA A 70 1.59 6.68 -8.80
N MET A 71 2.09 5.70 -9.56
CA MET A 71 2.99 4.67 -9.04
C MET A 71 4.26 5.27 -8.44
N ALA A 72 4.90 6.21 -9.13
CA ALA A 72 6.09 6.89 -8.63
C ALA A 72 5.80 7.61 -7.31
N SER A 73 4.63 8.26 -7.19
CA SER A 73 4.20 8.93 -5.97
C SER A 73 3.91 7.96 -4.83
N LEU A 74 3.23 6.85 -5.08
CA LEU A 74 2.99 5.78 -4.10
C LEU A 74 4.27 5.02 -3.71
N LEU A 75 5.32 5.09 -4.52
CA LEU A 75 6.64 4.54 -4.18
C LEU A 75 7.54 5.58 -3.51
N GLY A 76 7.09 6.84 -3.43
CA GLY A 76 7.86 7.97 -2.92
C GLY A 76 9.11 8.27 -3.74
N LEU A 77 9.02 8.19 -5.07
CA LEU A 77 10.13 8.48 -5.99
C LEU A 77 10.16 9.97 -6.40
N PRO A 78 11.34 10.59 -6.51
CA PRO A 78 11.42 11.98 -6.94
C PRO A 78 11.02 12.13 -8.43
N PRO A 79 10.42 13.27 -8.83
CA PRO A 79 9.97 14.41 -8.02
C PRO A 79 8.46 14.33 -7.72
N THR A 80 8.01 13.48 -6.80
CA THR A 80 6.57 13.34 -6.49
C THR A 80 6.22 13.87 -5.10
N PRO A 81 4.94 14.18 -4.80
CA PRO A 81 4.53 14.54 -3.45
C PRO A 81 4.78 13.41 -2.43
N GLY A 82 4.64 12.14 -2.82
CA GLY A 82 4.99 11.02 -1.94
C GLY A 82 6.48 10.96 -1.62
N PHE A 83 7.37 11.40 -2.52
CA PHE A 83 8.79 11.54 -2.21
C PHE A 83 9.01 12.55 -1.09
N VAL A 84 8.30 13.69 -1.09
CA VAL A 84 8.44 14.72 -0.05
C VAL A 84 8.06 14.16 1.33
N ALA A 85 6.98 13.39 1.40
CA ALA A 85 6.51 12.76 2.63
C ALA A 85 7.52 11.72 3.18
N ARG A 86 7.97 10.78 2.33
CA ARG A 86 8.96 9.75 2.71
C ARG A 86 10.33 10.32 2.99
N TRP A 87 10.73 11.34 2.24
CA TRP A 87 11.96 12.09 2.49
C TRP A 87 11.97 12.67 3.90
N ALA A 88 10.89 13.37 4.29
CA ALA A 88 10.77 13.93 5.62
C ALA A 88 10.85 12.86 6.71
N LEU A 89 10.15 11.73 6.53
CA LEU A 89 10.17 10.61 7.48
C LEU A 89 11.56 9.98 7.61
N TYR A 90 12.20 9.65 6.49
CA TYR A 90 13.50 8.97 6.48
C TYR A 90 14.62 9.88 6.94
N ARG A 91 14.55 11.16 6.58
CA ARG A 91 15.50 12.17 7.05
C ARG A 91 15.48 12.26 8.58
N GLN A 92 14.30 12.35 9.19
CA GLN A 92 14.16 12.38 10.65
C GLN A 92 14.75 11.13 11.30
N ALA A 93 14.47 9.94 10.75
CA ALA A 93 15.03 8.69 11.25
C ALA A 93 16.57 8.63 11.16
N VAL A 94 17.15 9.14 10.06
CA VAL A 94 18.59 9.22 9.87
C VAL A 94 19.23 10.27 10.80
N GLU A 95 18.62 11.44 10.95
CA GLU A 95 19.07 12.51 11.87
C GLU A 95 19.04 12.05 13.33
N ALA A 96 18.01 11.29 13.72
CA ALA A 96 17.90 10.67 15.04
C ALA A 96 18.86 9.48 15.25
N GLY A 97 19.62 9.07 14.22
CA GLY A 97 20.51 7.91 14.28
C GLY A 97 19.78 6.56 14.40
N ASN A 98 18.46 6.53 14.22
CA ASN A 98 17.63 5.34 14.39
C ASN A 98 16.80 5.06 13.12
N VAL A 99 17.39 4.29 12.21
CA VAL A 99 16.78 3.93 10.92
C VAL A 99 15.87 2.69 11.03
N ALA A 100 15.92 1.96 12.15
CA ALA A 100 15.22 0.69 12.28
C ALA A 100 13.70 0.79 12.01
N PRO A 101 12.99 1.85 12.45
CA PRO A 101 11.54 1.91 12.24
C PRO A 101 11.14 2.27 10.81
N VAL A 102 12.01 2.88 10.02
CA VAL A 102 11.73 3.20 8.60
C VAL A 102 12.16 2.10 7.63
N LEU A 103 13.02 1.17 8.08
CA LEU A 103 13.49 0.06 7.26
C LEU A 103 12.36 -0.87 6.76
N PRO A 104 11.34 -1.24 7.56
CA PRO A 104 10.20 -2.01 7.06
C PRO A 104 9.46 -1.31 5.92
N ILE A 105 9.32 0.02 5.98
CA ILE A 105 8.67 0.81 4.92
C ILE A 105 9.50 0.75 3.64
N ALA A 106 10.81 0.91 3.76
CA ALA A 106 11.73 0.83 2.64
C ALA A 106 11.64 -0.55 1.96
N VAL A 107 11.73 -1.63 2.74
CA VAL A 107 11.60 -3.02 2.25
C VAL A 107 10.25 -3.25 1.59
N ALA A 108 9.15 -2.87 2.23
CA ALA A 108 7.80 -3.04 1.70
C ALA A 108 7.58 -2.25 0.41
N SER A 109 8.14 -1.03 0.30
CA SER A 109 8.12 -0.25 -0.95
C SER A 109 8.78 -1.01 -2.10
N GLY A 110 9.91 -1.69 -1.84
CA GLY A 110 10.55 -2.56 -2.82
C GLY A 110 9.68 -3.73 -3.25
N LEU A 111 9.01 -4.39 -2.31
CA LEU A 111 8.08 -5.50 -2.62
C LEU A 111 6.81 -5.05 -3.34
N LEU A 112 6.42 -3.78 -3.18
CA LEU A 112 5.24 -3.21 -3.82
C LEU A 112 5.47 -2.94 -5.32
N VAL A 113 6.71 -2.66 -5.74
CA VAL A 113 7.09 -2.41 -7.15
C VAL A 113 6.62 -3.53 -8.10
N PRO A 114 7.02 -4.81 -7.92
CA PRO A 114 6.59 -5.90 -8.82
C PRO A 114 5.07 -6.04 -8.83
N ALA A 115 4.42 -5.82 -7.69
CA ALA A 115 2.98 -5.91 -7.55
C ALA A 115 2.28 -4.83 -8.39
N LEU A 116 2.71 -3.57 -8.28
CA LEU A 116 2.16 -2.45 -9.07
C LEU A 116 2.39 -2.65 -10.57
N LEU A 117 3.57 -3.09 -10.97
CA LEU A 117 3.88 -3.40 -12.37
C LEU A 117 3.00 -4.52 -12.93
N ALA A 118 2.78 -5.58 -12.13
CA ALA A 118 1.87 -6.65 -12.50
C ALA A 118 0.42 -6.16 -12.66
N ALA A 119 -0.05 -5.27 -11.80
CA ALA A 119 -1.38 -4.68 -11.91
C ALA A 119 -1.55 -3.86 -13.20
N VAL A 120 -0.55 -3.07 -13.58
CA VAL A 120 -0.57 -2.32 -14.86
C VAL A 120 -0.54 -3.27 -16.06
N ARG A 121 0.29 -4.31 -16.03
CA ARG A 121 0.34 -5.33 -17.10
C ARG A 121 -1.01 -6.03 -17.26
N GLU A 122 -1.66 -6.36 -16.16
CA GLU A 122 -2.97 -7.02 -16.16
C GLU A 122 -4.08 -6.09 -16.68
N ALA A 123 -4.11 -4.83 -16.23
CA ALA A 123 -5.06 -3.84 -16.73
C ALA A 123 -4.92 -3.60 -18.25
N ASN A 124 -3.69 -3.65 -18.78
CA ASN A 124 -3.44 -3.53 -20.22
C ASN A 124 -3.89 -4.76 -21.04
N ARG A 125 -4.14 -5.91 -20.40
CA ARG A 125 -4.62 -7.13 -21.08
C ARG A 125 -6.14 -7.21 -21.16
N TRP A 126 -6.86 -6.38 -20.41
CA TRP A 126 -8.31 -6.40 -20.41
C TRP A 126 -8.84 -5.96 -21.79
N PRO A 127 -9.89 -6.64 -22.30
CA PRO A 127 -10.45 -6.31 -23.59
C PRO A 127 -10.96 -4.87 -23.59
N ALA A 128 -10.77 -4.18 -24.72
CA ALA A 128 -11.15 -2.79 -24.84
C ALA A 128 -12.66 -2.61 -24.71
N ARG A 129 -13.08 -2.12 -23.54
CA ARG A 129 -14.44 -1.64 -23.31
C ARG A 129 -14.52 -0.23 -23.84
N ARG A 130 -15.49 0.08 -24.69
CA ARG A 130 -15.74 1.47 -25.09
C ARG A 130 -16.10 2.28 -23.84
N LEU A 131 -15.13 3.01 -23.32
CA LEU A 131 -15.35 3.91 -22.21
C LEU A 131 -15.84 5.25 -22.74
N PRO A 132 -16.80 5.88 -22.06
CA PRO A 132 -17.27 7.18 -22.46
C PRO A 132 -16.16 8.23 -22.26
N PRO A 133 -16.10 9.28 -23.10
CA PRO A 133 -15.02 10.29 -23.05
C PRO A 133 -14.87 10.96 -21.68
N HIS A 134 -15.95 11.08 -20.92
CA HIS A 134 -15.93 11.67 -19.58
C HIS A 134 -15.07 10.90 -18.57
N ALA A 135 -14.79 9.61 -18.80
CA ALA A 135 -13.90 8.84 -17.93
C ALA A 135 -12.46 9.40 -17.96
N VAL A 136 -11.98 9.79 -19.15
CA VAL A 136 -10.67 10.45 -19.32
C VAL A 136 -10.67 11.82 -18.69
N VAL A 137 -11.78 12.56 -18.80
CA VAL A 137 -11.95 13.86 -18.14
C VAL A 137 -11.85 13.71 -16.62
N GLY A 138 -12.55 12.73 -16.04
CA GLY A 138 -12.47 12.43 -14.61
C GLY A 138 -11.04 12.09 -14.16
N LEU A 139 -10.34 11.23 -14.90
CA LEU A 139 -8.94 10.92 -14.64
C LEU A 139 -8.04 12.15 -14.74
N THR A 140 -8.31 13.03 -15.71
CA THR A 140 -7.54 14.26 -15.90
C THR A 140 -7.77 15.23 -14.74
N ILE A 141 -9.01 15.42 -14.29
CA ILE A 141 -9.34 16.28 -13.15
C ILE A 141 -8.61 15.83 -11.88
N VAL A 142 -8.57 14.51 -11.61
CA VAL A 142 -7.89 13.96 -10.43
C VAL A 142 -6.37 13.89 -10.62
N GLY A 143 -5.89 13.67 -11.84
CA GLY A 143 -4.48 13.54 -12.18
C GLY A 143 -3.73 14.85 -12.33
N LEU A 144 -4.41 15.95 -12.68
CA LEU A 144 -3.79 17.27 -12.85
C LEU A 144 -3.14 17.78 -11.55
N PRO A 145 -3.82 17.71 -10.38
CA PRO A 145 -3.18 18.04 -9.11
C PRO A 145 -1.90 17.24 -8.85
N LEU A 146 -1.90 15.93 -9.15
CA LEU A 146 -0.72 15.09 -8.99
C LEU A 146 0.43 15.54 -9.90
N ALA A 147 0.13 15.77 -11.18
CA ALA A 147 1.10 16.24 -12.17
C ALA A 147 1.69 17.61 -11.78
N PHE A 148 0.84 18.52 -11.33
CA PHE A 148 1.24 19.86 -10.93
C PHE A 148 2.11 19.84 -9.66
N LEU A 149 1.71 19.10 -8.63
CA LEU A 149 2.48 18.94 -7.39
C LEU A 149 3.82 18.22 -7.63
N SER A 150 3.87 17.31 -8.59
CA SER A 150 5.11 16.62 -8.96
C SER A 150 6.05 17.54 -9.75
N ALA A 151 5.51 18.35 -10.67
CA ALA A 151 6.32 19.28 -11.46
C ALA A 151 6.93 20.38 -10.59
N GLN A 152 6.19 20.86 -9.59
CA GLN A 152 6.64 21.89 -8.67
C GLN A 152 6.21 21.57 -7.24
N PRO A 153 7.08 20.89 -6.46
CA PRO A 153 6.85 20.62 -5.05
C PRO A 153 6.65 21.88 -4.20
N LEU A 154 7.11 23.05 -4.70
CA LEU A 154 6.90 24.34 -4.05
C LEU A 154 5.41 24.70 -3.90
N PHE A 155 4.52 24.18 -4.76
CA PHE A 155 3.08 24.37 -4.57
C PHE A 155 2.50 23.61 -3.39
N LEU A 156 3.27 22.75 -2.73
CA LEU A 156 2.88 22.22 -1.43
C LEU A 156 2.99 23.31 -0.35
N SER A 157 3.74 24.39 -0.56
CA SER A 157 3.99 25.39 0.49
C SER A 157 2.73 26.00 1.10
N PRO A 158 1.66 26.36 0.36
CA PRO A 158 0.46 26.93 0.98
C PRO A 158 -0.32 25.90 1.80
N VAL A 159 -0.41 24.66 1.31
CA VAL A 159 -1.04 23.54 2.03
C VAL A 159 -0.27 23.25 3.32
N LEU A 160 1.05 23.26 3.21
CA LEU A 160 1.96 23.08 4.31
C LEU A 160 1.91 24.24 5.31
N ASP A 161 1.76 25.48 4.86
CA ASP A 161 1.60 26.65 5.72
C ASP A 161 0.28 26.58 6.50
N ILE A 162 -0.80 26.08 5.89
CA ILE A 162 -2.06 25.82 6.59
C ILE A 162 -1.87 24.73 7.65
N LEU A 163 -1.25 23.60 7.28
CA LEU A 163 -1.01 22.48 8.19
C LEU A 163 -0.07 22.86 9.34
N THR A 164 0.97 23.66 9.08
CA THR A 164 1.93 24.13 10.09
C THR A 164 1.35 25.19 11.00
N LYS A 165 0.49 26.10 10.49
CA LYS A 165 -0.28 27.04 11.31
C LYS A 165 -1.25 26.32 12.25
N LEU A 166 -1.85 25.21 11.80
CA LEU A 166 -2.69 24.34 12.63
C LEU A 166 -1.88 23.52 13.64
N ALA A 167 -0.60 23.24 13.36
CA ALA A 167 0.28 22.40 14.18
C ALA A 167 1.30 23.17 15.04
N SER A 168 1.22 24.52 15.10
CA SER A 168 2.08 25.38 15.94
C SER A 168 3.61 25.26 15.73
N TYR A 169 4.09 24.86 14.54
CA TYR A 169 5.54 24.72 14.29
C TYR A 169 6.00 25.29 12.93
N PRO A 170 7.13 26.02 12.87
CA PRO A 170 7.56 26.71 11.66
C PRO A 170 8.32 25.80 10.65
N ILE A 171 7.86 25.89 9.39
CA ILE A 171 8.58 25.90 8.11
C ILE A 171 9.29 24.60 7.66
N ILE A 172 8.87 24.09 6.49
CA ILE A 172 9.38 22.89 5.79
C ILE A 172 10.54 23.17 4.83
N ALA A 173 10.82 24.45 4.52
CA ALA A 173 12.00 24.82 3.74
C ALA A 173 13.34 24.22 4.25
N PRO A 174 13.58 24.08 5.57
CA PRO A 174 14.74 23.37 6.12
C PRO A 174 14.69 21.85 5.93
N LEU A 175 13.51 21.22 5.80
CA LEU A 175 13.33 19.77 5.63
C LEU A 175 13.78 19.28 4.25
N ILE A 176 13.71 20.14 3.22
CA ILE A 176 14.18 19.83 1.86
C ILE A 176 15.64 20.28 1.67
N ARG A 177 16.07 21.38 2.32
CA ARG A 177 17.46 21.85 2.29
C ARG A 177 18.28 21.21 3.41
N SER A 178 18.81 20.01 3.21
CA SER A 178 19.91 19.50 4.04
C SER A 178 21.23 20.03 3.50
N ALA A 179 21.98 20.77 4.32
CA ALA A 179 23.33 21.23 3.96
C ALA A 179 24.35 20.08 3.89
N ASP A 180 24.04 18.92 4.48
CA ASP A 180 24.92 17.74 4.51
C ASP A 180 24.58 16.74 3.39
N SER A 181 25.47 16.66 2.41
CA SER A 181 25.36 15.76 1.24
C SER A 181 25.38 14.28 1.63
N ARG A 182 26.01 13.91 2.74
CA ARG A 182 26.05 12.51 3.21
C ARG A 182 24.69 12.07 3.73
N LEU A 183 23.98 12.97 4.39
CA LEU A 183 22.64 12.70 4.89
C LEU A 183 21.67 12.50 3.73
N SER A 184 21.71 13.40 2.75
CA SER A 184 20.92 13.27 1.53
C SER A 184 21.17 11.93 0.83
N ALA A 185 22.44 11.54 0.68
CA ALA A 185 22.80 10.27 0.04
C ALA A 185 22.21 9.05 0.77
N LYS A 186 22.22 9.03 2.12
CA LYS A 186 21.62 7.95 2.90
C LYS A 186 20.11 7.85 2.70
N VAL A 187 19.41 8.98 2.71
CA VAL A 187 17.96 9.01 2.51
C VAL A 187 17.59 8.59 1.08
N ILE A 188 18.32 9.10 0.08
CA ILE A 188 18.16 8.68 -1.31
C ILE A 188 18.38 7.16 -1.45
N ALA A 189 19.43 6.63 -0.82
CA ALA A 189 19.72 5.19 -0.84
C ALA A 189 18.59 4.37 -0.20
N LEU A 190 18.02 4.81 0.92
CA LEU A 190 16.87 4.16 1.57
C LEU A 190 15.62 4.11 0.71
N ILE A 191 15.45 5.06 -0.23
CA ILE A 191 14.32 5.08 -1.17
C ILE A 191 14.65 4.25 -2.42
N LEU A 192 15.79 4.53 -3.06
CA LEU A 192 16.12 3.98 -4.37
C LEU A 192 16.55 2.51 -4.31
N ILE A 193 17.33 2.09 -3.31
CA ILE A 193 17.83 0.71 -3.25
C ILE A 193 16.67 -0.30 -3.20
N PRO A 194 15.68 -0.16 -2.30
CA PRO A 194 14.55 -1.09 -2.28
C PRO A 194 13.73 -1.05 -3.56
N VAL A 195 13.50 0.13 -4.15
CA VAL A 195 12.75 0.25 -5.40
C VAL A 195 13.47 -0.46 -6.55
N LEU A 196 14.78 -0.24 -6.69
CA LEU A 196 15.61 -0.91 -7.69
C LEU A 196 15.69 -2.42 -7.45
N ALA A 197 15.75 -2.85 -6.18
CA ALA A 197 15.67 -4.26 -5.81
C ALA A 197 14.32 -4.87 -6.21
N GLY A 198 13.22 -4.17 -5.93
CA GLY A 198 11.87 -4.54 -6.36
C GLY A 198 11.71 -4.66 -7.87
N TYR A 199 12.26 -3.70 -8.62
CA TYR A 199 12.29 -3.74 -10.07
C TYR A 199 13.12 -4.93 -10.61
N SER A 200 14.26 -5.19 -9.98
CA SER A 200 15.11 -6.34 -10.31
C SER A 200 14.41 -7.66 -10.00
N LEU A 201 13.67 -7.73 -8.89
CA LEU A 201 12.83 -8.87 -8.52
C LEU A 201 11.73 -9.13 -9.55
N ASP A 202 11.04 -8.11 -10.07
CA ASP A 202 10.07 -8.28 -11.16
C ASP A 202 10.71 -8.91 -12.41
N ARG A 203 11.87 -8.38 -12.83
CA ARG A 203 12.63 -8.88 -14.00
C ARG A 203 13.09 -10.33 -13.82
N VAL A 204 13.48 -10.72 -12.61
CA VAL A 204 13.87 -12.09 -12.27
C VAL A 204 12.63 -12.98 -12.16
N HIS A 205 11.56 -12.49 -11.53
CA HIS A 205 10.30 -13.21 -11.36
C HIS A 205 9.71 -13.61 -12.72
N ASP A 206 9.70 -12.72 -13.72
CA ASP A 206 9.20 -13.07 -15.05
C ASP A 206 9.97 -14.23 -15.69
N ARG A 207 11.29 -14.33 -15.45
CA ARG A 207 12.10 -15.47 -15.91
C ARG A 207 11.83 -16.74 -15.11
N TRP A 208 11.52 -16.61 -13.81
CA TRP A 208 11.36 -17.72 -12.88
C TRP A 208 9.93 -18.24 -12.77
N ARG A 209 8.92 -17.44 -13.14
CA ARG A 209 7.52 -17.84 -13.21
C ARG A 209 7.29 -18.91 -14.29
N ALA A 210 8.10 -18.89 -15.34
CA ALA A 210 8.20 -19.98 -16.32
C ALA A 210 8.62 -21.33 -15.68
N GLN A 211 9.16 -21.33 -14.45
CA GLN A 211 9.65 -22.51 -13.74
C GLN A 211 8.81 -22.89 -12.50
N ASN A 212 7.64 -22.27 -12.25
CA ASN A 212 6.66 -22.66 -11.20
C ASN A 212 7.13 -22.69 -9.72
N ARG A 213 8.32 -22.16 -9.36
CA ARG A 213 8.92 -22.35 -8.02
C ARG A 213 8.52 -21.36 -6.91
N PHE A 214 7.72 -20.32 -7.19
CA PHE A 214 7.54 -19.17 -6.27
C PHE A 214 6.11 -18.90 -5.76
N THR A 215 5.13 -19.75 -6.09
CA THR A 215 3.74 -19.59 -5.61
C THR A 215 3.61 -19.63 -4.08
N TRP A 216 4.49 -20.36 -3.39
CA TRP A 216 4.48 -20.48 -1.93
C TRP A 216 4.94 -19.22 -1.20
N LEU A 217 5.98 -18.54 -1.71
CA LEU A 217 6.56 -17.35 -1.09
C LEU A 217 5.61 -16.15 -1.21
N TRP A 218 4.86 -16.10 -2.31
CA TRP A 218 3.77 -15.15 -2.50
C TRP A 218 2.60 -15.41 -1.53
N ARG A 219 2.19 -16.67 -1.33
CA ARG A 219 1.20 -17.04 -0.32
C ARG A 219 1.62 -16.65 1.10
N LEU A 220 2.89 -16.85 1.44
CA LEU A 220 3.44 -16.48 2.75
C LEU A 220 3.40 -14.97 3.00
N LEU A 221 3.81 -14.17 2.01
CA LEU A 221 3.80 -12.71 2.09
C LEU A 221 2.39 -12.11 2.06
N SER A 222 1.45 -12.76 1.37
CA SER A 222 0.07 -12.28 1.24
C SER A 222 -0.75 -12.39 2.53
N LEU A 223 -0.22 -13.02 3.59
CA LEU A 223 -0.94 -13.32 4.85
C LEU A 223 -2.32 -13.97 4.66
N GLU A 224 -2.67 -14.42 3.45
CA GLU A 224 -3.95 -15.08 3.16
C GLU A 224 -4.11 -16.31 4.05
N TRP A 225 -2.99 -17.00 4.32
CA TRP A 225 -2.95 -18.10 5.28
C TRP A 225 -3.40 -17.68 6.68
N LEU A 226 -3.05 -16.48 7.15
CA LEU A 226 -3.42 -16.01 8.49
C LEU A 226 -4.91 -15.69 8.54
N TYR A 227 -5.44 -15.01 7.52
CA TYR A 227 -6.86 -14.69 7.44
C TYR A 227 -7.73 -15.94 7.24
N ASP A 228 -7.31 -16.89 6.42
CA ASP A 228 -7.99 -18.16 6.24
C ASP A 228 -7.96 -18.98 7.54
N LEU A 229 -6.84 -18.94 8.27
CA LEU A 229 -6.70 -19.60 9.57
C LEU A 229 -7.60 -18.91 10.63
N LEU A 230 -7.66 -17.58 10.66
CA LEU A 230 -8.56 -16.82 11.55
C LEU A 230 -10.04 -17.05 11.22
N ALA A 231 -10.39 -17.07 9.93
CA ALA A 231 -11.75 -17.38 9.48
C ALA A 231 -12.12 -18.81 9.87
N SER A 232 -11.19 -19.76 9.72
CA SER A 232 -11.41 -21.15 10.12
C SER A 232 -11.57 -21.31 11.63
N THR A 233 -10.82 -20.56 12.46
CA THR A 233 -10.94 -20.62 13.92
C THR A 233 -12.22 -19.97 14.41
N VAL A 234 -12.62 -18.82 13.85
CA VAL A 234 -13.89 -18.17 14.17
C VAL A 234 -15.08 -19.05 13.77
N LEU A 235 -15.04 -19.66 12.58
CA LEU A 235 -16.09 -20.58 12.14
C LEU A 235 -16.19 -21.81 13.06
N ARG A 236 -15.05 -22.41 13.43
CA ARG A 236 -15.00 -23.54 14.38
C ARG A 236 -15.53 -23.15 15.76
N ALA A 237 -15.20 -21.96 16.25
CA ALA A 237 -15.70 -21.44 17.52
C ALA A 237 -17.22 -21.21 17.48
N ALA A 238 -17.73 -20.62 16.38
CA ALA A 238 -19.16 -20.41 16.19
C ALA A 238 -19.94 -21.74 16.15
N ILE A 239 -19.41 -22.75 15.46
CA ILE A 239 -19.99 -24.11 15.45
C ILE A 239 -19.98 -24.72 16.86
N ALA A 240 -18.87 -24.62 17.58
CA ALA A 240 -18.77 -25.14 18.95
C ALA A 240 -19.77 -24.46 19.91
N VAL A 241 -19.93 -23.13 19.81
CA VAL A 241 -20.91 -22.37 20.60
C VAL A 241 -22.34 -22.74 20.23
N SER A 242 -22.65 -22.88 18.93
CA SER A 242 -23.97 -23.33 18.48
C SER A 242 -24.31 -24.71 19.05
N ILE A 243 -23.35 -25.64 19.01
CA ILE A 243 -23.52 -26.99 19.55
C ILE A 243 -23.70 -26.94 21.07
N LEU A 244 -22.93 -26.12 21.78
CA LEU A 244 -23.05 -25.95 23.23
C LEU A 244 -24.43 -25.37 23.62
N LEU A 245 -24.94 -24.39 22.87
CA LEU A 245 -26.26 -23.81 23.06
C LEU A 245 -27.37 -24.84 22.81
N THR A 246 -27.27 -25.62 21.72
CA THR A 246 -28.21 -26.72 21.44
C THR A 246 -28.19 -27.79 22.53
N ILE A 247 -27.02 -28.06 23.13
CA ILE A 247 -26.86 -28.99 24.26
C ILE A 247 -27.50 -28.47 25.54
N LEU A 248 -27.36 -27.17 25.82
CA LEU A 248 -27.96 -26.51 26.98
C LEU A 248 -29.48 -26.47 26.87
N GLU A 249 -30.03 -26.30 25.66
CA GLU A 249 -31.48 -26.30 25.41
C GLU A 249 -32.11 -27.70 25.53
N LEU A 250 -31.37 -28.79 25.27
CA LEU A 250 -31.95 -30.14 25.19
C LEU A 250 -32.08 -30.91 26.52
N GLY A 251 -31.71 -30.33 27.67
CA GLY A 251 -31.86 -30.98 28.97
C GLY A 251 -30.84 -32.11 29.25
N SER A 252 -30.56 -32.33 30.54
CA SER A 252 -29.28 -32.84 31.07
C SER A 252 -28.79 -34.24 30.62
N ARG A 253 -29.62 -35.07 29.97
CA ARG A 253 -29.22 -36.42 29.54
C ARG A 253 -28.78 -36.52 28.08
N MET A 254 -29.35 -35.72 27.17
CA MET A 254 -28.92 -35.73 25.76
C MET A 254 -27.64 -34.91 25.53
N GLY A 255 -27.42 -33.88 26.35
CA GLY A 255 -26.22 -33.05 26.28
C GLY A 255 -24.92 -33.84 26.42
N VAL A 256 -24.89 -34.86 27.29
CA VAL A 256 -23.70 -35.70 27.50
C VAL A 256 -23.34 -36.50 26.24
N PHE A 257 -24.33 -37.04 25.52
CA PHE A 257 -24.09 -37.80 24.29
C PHE A 257 -23.57 -36.90 23.16
N VAL A 258 -24.06 -35.67 23.06
CA VAL A 258 -23.58 -34.70 22.07
C VAL A 258 -22.16 -34.22 22.43
N ILE A 259 -21.85 -33.98 23.71
CA ILE A 259 -20.48 -33.63 24.16
C ILE A 259 -19.51 -34.77 23.83
N VAL A 260 -19.85 -36.02 24.17
CA VAL A 260 -19.01 -37.20 23.89
C VAL A 260 -18.83 -37.43 22.39
N GLY A 261 -19.91 -37.27 21.61
CA GLY A 261 -19.84 -37.34 20.14
C GLY A 261 -18.97 -36.24 19.52
N LEU A 262 -19.09 -35.00 20.01
CA LEU A 262 -18.27 -33.88 19.56
C LEU A 262 -16.79 -34.09 19.90
N LEU A 263 -16.49 -34.61 21.10
CA LEU A 263 -15.13 -34.94 21.52
C LEU A 263 -14.50 -36.03 20.65
N LEU A 264 -15.28 -37.05 20.29
CA LEU A 264 -14.85 -38.12 19.37
C LEU A 264 -14.59 -37.59 17.95
N VAL A 265 -15.46 -36.71 17.43
CA VAL A 265 -15.28 -36.07 16.13
C VAL A 265 -14.04 -35.16 16.11
N LEU A 266 -13.83 -34.37 17.17
CA LEU A 266 -12.65 -33.52 17.31
C LEU A 266 -11.36 -34.34 17.47
N LEU A 267 -11.40 -35.49 18.13
CA LEU A 267 -10.27 -36.43 18.22
C LEU A 267 -9.95 -37.09 16.87
N MET A 268 -10.97 -37.41 16.05
CA MET A 268 -10.78 -37.97 14.72
C MET A 268 -10.27 -36.95 13.69
N LEU A 269 -10.67 -35.69 13.80
CA LEU A 269 -10.19 -34.59 12.94
C LEU A 269 -8.75 -34.13 13.25
N ARG A 270 -8.11 -34.68 14.29
CA ARG A 270 -6.72 -34.37 14.69
C ARG A 270 -5.68 -35.35 14.10
N ARG A 271 -6.10 -36.27 13.23
CA ARG A 271 -5.23 -37.06 12.35
C ARG A 271 -5.24 -36.48 10.94
#